data_AF-A0A239DKL9-F1
#
_entry.id   AF-A0A239DKL9-F1
#
_cell.length_a   1.000
_cell.length_b   1.000
_cell.length_c   1.000
_cell.angle_alpha   90.00
_cell.angle_beta   90.00
_cell.angle_gamma   90.00
#
_symmetry.space_group_name_H-M   'P 1'
#
loop_
_entity.id
_entity.type
_entity.pdbx_description
1 polymer ?
#
loop_
_entity_poly.entity_id
_entity_poly.type
_entity_poly.pdbx_seq_one_letter_code
_entity_poly.pdbx_strand_id
1 'polypeptide(L)'
;MRILLPALFPLTLFGAADPAAAADITAGGNAYMGCTATLSGLLRPGDADHVTAYFEQSDDEFHIVCLNSPGGSLAEGTRIGDILRERGVPTAVARDAECLSACAVLFLAGLEWFNDGTPPSPQRLLHAGGRLGFHAPSLPVPKGSFTEKDIADAYDLAIASLAEVSARKADWQLADSLLTTLLRTPPTQMYDVDTVFDAALWGIAVVGTVHPETNSFLNAAEACSKAYSHRRETGQAALSEIPIGPEHLHGYEPARVDDIDNGPSIHIGGFGDEGAAETCLVSFYGNNPGEIAPKAQAMRAVNEHGDPNWFAKANWSGGDYNNLLPFMFFPSATPLSAIVTVADGAFAEVDTARFRRPDIDTTTTGRCTVWRGDTLQDEDPCTEARLKTVSPDLVRTDLHRYRWPSGAETVVKIQDWKPTVNGRSANKLWEWDPPPGMAGSCWLNQGSGNTFCFEPG
;
A
#
# COMPACT_ATOMS: atom_id res chain seq x y z
N MET A 1 -55.86 48.36 25.89
CA MET A 1 -55.07 48.85 24.73
C MET A 1 -53.82 47.98 24.59
N ARG A 2 -53.86 46.97 23.73
CA ARG A 2 -52.67 46.23 23.23
C ARG A 2 -53.00 45.75 21.82
N ILE A 3 -52.40 46.42 20.84
CA ILE A 3 -52.53 46.13 19.41
C ILE A 3 -51.52 45.01 19.12
N LEU A 4 -52.00 43.86 18.63
CA LEU A 4 -51.17 42.78 18.10
C LEU A 4 -50.83 43.10 16.65
N LEU A 5 -49.55 43.37 16.36
CA LEU A 5 -49.02 43.38 14.99
C LEU A 5 -48.74 41.94 14.52
N PRO A 6 -49.02 41.57 13.26
CA PRO A 6 -48.58 40.30 12.71
C PRO A 6 -47.09 40.36 12.37
N ALA A 7 -46.34 39.35 12.80
CA ALA A 7 -44.95 39.17 12.44
C ALA A 7 -44.84 38.76 10.96
N LEU A 8 -44.16 39.58 10.17
CA LEU A 8 -43.71 39.24 8.83
C LEU A 8 -42.62 38.16 8.93
N PHE A 9 -42.90 36.96 8.43
CA PHE A 9 -41.88 35.95 8.17
C PHE A 9 -41.03 36.40 6.97
N PRO A 10 -39.69 36.40 7.07
CA PRO A 10 -38.84 36.65 5.91
C PRO A 10 -38.95 35.46 4.96
N LEU A 11 -39.35 35.76 3.73
CA LEU A 11 -39.29 34.84 2.60
C LEU A 11 -37.82 34.53 2.32
N THR A 12 -37.32 33.41 2.83
CA THR A 12 -36.00 32.89 2.46
C THR A 12 -36.01 32.56 0.97
N LEU A 13 -35.32 33.37 0.17
CA LEU A 13 -34.99 33.02 -1.20
C LEU A 13 -34.21 31.69 -1.16
N PHE A 14 -34.78 30.64 -1.74
CA PHE A 14 -34.00 29.49 -2.18
C PHE A 14 -33.02 29.98 -3.22
N GLY A 15 -31.73 29.93 -2.91
CA GLY A 15 -30.66 30.12 -3.89
C GLY A 15 -30.84 29.11 -5.02
N ALA A 16 -30.89 29.61 -6.26
CA ALA A 16 -30.76 28.77 -7.43
C ALA A 16 -29.40 28.06 -7.36
N ALA A 17 -29.37 26.74 -7.60
CA ALA A 17 -28.11 26.03 -7.79
C ALA A 17 -27.39 26.66 -8.98
N ASP A 18 -26.19 27.21 -8.75
CA ASP A 18 -25.37 27.74 -9.83
C ASP A 18 -25.13 26.65 -10.88
N PRO A 19 -25.18 26.98 -12.18
CA PRO A 19 -24.75 26.04 -13.21
C PRO A 19 -23.29 25.68 -12.92
N ALA A 20 -23.01 24.40 -12.65
CA ALA A 20 -21.69 23.92 -12.28
C ALA A 20 -20.62 24.53 -13.21
N ALA A 21 -19.62 25.21 -12.61
CA ALA A 21 -18.55 25.88 -13.33
C ALA A 21 -17.71 24.86 -14.15
N ALA A 22 -17.01 25.33 -15.19
CA ALA A 22 -16.02 24.51 -15.90
C ALA A 22 -14.93 24.03 -14.94
N ALA A 23 -14.18 22.98 -15.30
CA ALA A 23 -13.13 22.51 -14.42
C ALA A 23 -12.01 23.54 -14.37
N ASP A 24 -11.51 23.78 -13.16
CA ASP A 24 -10.38 24.65 -12.90
C ASP A 24 -9.31 23.86 -12.14
N ILE A 25 -8.05 24.15 -12.43
CA ILE A 25 -6.90 23.58 -11.75
C ILE A 25 -6.16 24.68 -11.00
N THR A 26 -6.02 24.49 -9.69
CA THR A 26 -5.41 25.49 -8.81
C THR A 26 -4.29 24.86 -8.00
N ALA A 27 -3.26 25.65 -7.70
CA ALA A 27 -2.18 25.25 -6.81
C ALA A 27 -2.69 25.01 -5.38
N GLY A 28 -2.06 24.07 -4.69
CA GLY A 28 -2.46 23.57 -3.37
C GLY A 28 -3.48 22.43 -3.45
N GLY A 29 -3.89 21.94 -2.29
CA GLY A 29 -4.84 20.85 -2.19
C GLY A 29 -4.89 20.25 -0.79
N ASN A 30 -5.41 19.02 -0.71
CA ASN A 30 -5.49 18.32 0.56
C ASN A 30 -4.10 17.87 1.03
N ALA A 31 -3.64 18.44 2.15
CA ALA A 31 -2.31 18.16 2.71
C ALA A 31 -2.16 16.72 3.24
N TYR A 32 -3.24 16.07 3.67
CA TYR A 32 -3.21 14.65 4.07
C TYR A 32 -2.95 13.75 2.85
N MET A 33 -3.58 14.07 1.72
CA MET A 33 -3.35 13.40 0.43
C MET A 33 -2.06 13.86 -0.27
N GLY A 34 -1.26 14.73 0.33
CA GLY A 34 -0.03 15.27 -0.27
C GLY A 34 -0.24 16.08 -1.56
N CYS A 35 -1.46 16.55 -1.82
CA CYS A 35 -1.80 17.24 -3.07
C CYS A 35 -1.15 18.63 -3.15
N THR A 36 -0.49 18.90 -4.27
CA THR A 36 0.07 20.22 -4.61
C THR A 36 -0.77 20.92 -5.68
N ALA A 37 -1.74 20.23 -6.27
CA ALA A 37 -2.74 20.81 -7.15
C ALA A 37 -4.13 20.20 -6.87
N THR A 38 -5.18 20.94 -7.20
CA THR A 38 -6.56 20.47 -7.14
C THR A 38 -7.27 20.80 -8.44
N LEU A 39 -7.89 19.79 -9.06
CA LEU A 39 -8.77 19.94 -10.21
C LEU A 39 -10.22 19.77 -9.75
N SER A 40 -11.05 20.79 -9.97
CA SER A 40 -12.43 20.79 -9.50
C SER A 40 -13.40 21.44 -10.48
N GLY A 41 -14.66 21.02 -10.47
CA GLY A 41 -15.70 21.53 -11.38
C GLY A 41 -16.03 20.56 -12.53
N LEU A 42 -16.92 20.96 -13.43
CA LEU A 42 -17.40 20.12 -14.53
C LEU A 42 -16.39 20.07 -15.68
N LEU A 43 -15.93 18.88 -16.06
CA LEU A 43 -15.01 18.68 -17.18
C LEU A 43 -15.66 19.13 -18.50
N ARG A 44 -15.10 20.14 -19.14
CA ARG A 44 -15.58 20.75 -20.39
C ARG A 44 -14.47 20.83 -21.43
N PRO A 45 -14.82 20.79 -22.73
CA PRO A 45 -13.83 20.98 -23.78
C PRO A 45 -13.01 22.27 -23.57
N GLY A 46 -11.68 22.14 -23.54
CA GLY A 46 -10.72 23.23 -23.32
C GLY A 46 -10.00 23.17 -21.96
N ASP A 47 -10.55 22.45 -20.98
CA ASP A 47 -9.94 22.33 -19.64
C ASP A 47 -8.57 21.63 -19.69
N ALA A 48 -8.34 20.70 -20.63
CA ALA A 48 -7.04 20.05 -20.85
C ALA A 48 -5.94 21.04 -21.23
N ASP A 49 -6.29 22.09 -21.99
CA ASP A 49 -5.34 23.12 -22.38
C ASP A 49 -4.99 24.00 -21.16
N HIS A 50 -5.94 24.24 -20.26
CA HIS A 50 -5.69 24.92 -18.98
C HIS A 50 -4.82 24.09 -18.05
N VAL A 51 -5.02 22.76 -17.98
CA VAL A 51 -4.15 21.85 -17.22
C VAL A 51 -2.73 21.85 -17.77
N THR A 52 -2.58 21.85 -19.09
CA THR A 52 -1.25 21.98 -19.73
C THR A 52 -0.58 23.28 -19.33
N ALA A 53 -1.29 24.40 -19.44
CA ALA A 53 -0.78 25.72 -19.07
C ALA A 53 -0.41 25.82 -17.58
N TYR A 54 -1.16 25.16 -16.69
CA TYR A 54 -0.84 25.08 -15.26
C TYR A 54 0.53 24.43 -15.02
N PHE A 55 0.78 23.27 -15.62
CA PHE A 55 2.06 22.57 -15.46
C PHE A 55 3.23 23.31 -16.13
N GLU A 56 2.99 24.03 -17.23
CA GLU A 56 4.02 24.86 -17.86
C GLU A 56 4.44 26.07 -17.00
N GLN A 57 3.57 26.52 -16.11
CA GLN A 57 3.81 27.66 -15.23
C GLN A 57 4.20 27.26 -13.81
N SER A 58 4.12 25.98 -13.47
CA SER A 58 4.43 25.49 -12.14
C SER A 58 5.92 25.19 -12.00
N ASP A 59 6.51 25.70 -10.93
CA ASP A 59 7.90 25.41 -10.55
C ASP A 59 8.01 24.15 -9.65
N ASP A 60 6.89 23.52 -9.28
CA ASP A 60 6.87 22.36 -8.40
C ASP A 60 7.36 21.10 -9.14
N GLU A 61 8.47 20.53 -8.66
CA GLU A 61 9.05 19.32 -9.25
C GLU A 61 8.19 18.05 -9.02
N PHE A 62 7.30 18.09 -8.02
CA PHE A 62 6.44 16.97 -7.64
C PHE A 62 4.97 17.39 -7.55
N HIS A 63 4.13 16.71 -8.32
CA HIS A 63 2.70 16.96 -8.34
C HIS A 63 1.89 15.73 -7.97
N ILE A 64 0.98 15.92 -7.01
CA ILE A 64 -0.19 15.04 -6.82
C ILE A 64 -1.41 15.91 -7.05
N VAL A 65 -2.29 15.47 -7.95
CA VAL A 65 -3.51 16.21 -8.27
C VAL A 65 -4.69 15.61 -7.51
N CYS A 66 -5.23 16.38 -6.57
CA CYS A 66 -6.51 16.08 -5.94
C CYS A 66 -7.65 16.37 -6.93
N LEU A 67 -8.59 15.43 -7.06
CA LEU A 67 -9.73 15.51 -7.96
C LEU A 67 -11.01 15.69 -7.14
N ASN A 68 -11.79 16.70 -7.51
CA ASN A 68 -13.10 16.98 -6.93
C ASN A 68 -14.07 17.43 -8.02
N SER A 69 -14.58 16.48 -8.80
CA SER A 69 -15.40 16.76 -9.98
C SER A 69 -16.56 15.77 -10.13
N PRO A 70 -17.77 16.24 -10.47
CA PRO A 70 -18.90 15.38 -10.81
C PRO A 70 -18.74 14.70 -12.19
N GLY A 71 -17.64 14.95 -12.90
CA GLY A 71 -17.37 14.46 -14.25
C GLY A 71 -17.71 15.50 -15.32
N GLY A 72 -18.22 15.04 -16.46
CA GLY A 72 -18.49 15.88 -17.64
C GLY A 72 -18.08 15.19 -18.94
N SER A 73 -17.34 15.90 -19.78
CA SER A 73 -16.83 15.39 -21.05
C SER A 73 -15.82 14.26 -20.82
N LEU A 74 -16.15 13.04 -21.23
CA LEU A 74 -15.22 11.91 -21.16
C LEU A 74 -13.96 12.16 -22.01
N ALA A 75 -14.15 12.67 -23.23
CA ALA A 75 -13.03 12.99 -24.13
C ALA A 75 -12.08 14.03 -23.51
N GLU A 76 -12.61 14.98 -22.73
CA GLU A 76 -11.75 15.92 -22.03
C GLU A 76 -11.07 15.27 -20.83
N GLY A 77 -11.81 14.47 -20.06
CA GLY A 77 -11.27 13.72 -18.93
C GLY A 77 -10.11 12.80 -19.32
N THR A 78 -10.21 12.11 -20.46
CA THR A 78 -9.12 11.25 -20.97
C THR A 78 -7.94 12.07 -21.48
N ARG A 79 -8.16 13.21 -22.15
CA ARG A 79 -7.07 14.13 -22.54
C ARG A 79 -6.30 14.66 -21.33
N ILE A 80 -7.01 15.09 -20.28
CA ILE A 80 -6.35 15.50 -19.03
C ILE A 80 -5.62 14.31 -18.41
N GLY A 81 -6.24 13.13 -18.39
CA GLY A 81 -5.60 11.90 -17.91
C GLY A 81 -4.29 11.60 -18.63
N ASP A 82 -4.24 11.71 -19.96
CA ASP A 82 -3.01 11.51 -20.74
C ASP A 82 -1.93 12.53 -20.36
N ILE A 83 -2.29 13.80 -20.20
CA ILE A 83 -1.37 14.87 -19.75
C ILE A 83 -0.74 14.52 -18.39
N LEU A 84 -1.54 14.02 -17.43
CA LEU A 84 -1.06 13.59 -16.11
C LEU A 84 -0.18 12.35 -16.21
N ARG A 85 -0.60 11.36 -17.01
CA ARG A 85 0.12 10.10 -17.24
C ARG A 85 1.50 10.34 -17.84
N GLU A 86 1.58 11.17 -18.88
CA GLU A 86 2.81 11.57 -19.57
C GLU A 86 3.79 12.33 -18.66
N ARG A 87 3.31 12.91 -17.56
CA ARG A 87 4.14 13.62 -16.57
C ARG A 87 4.44 12.78 -15.33
N GLY A 88 3.93 11.55 -15.24
CA GLY A 88 4.08 10.71 -14.05
C GLY A 88 3.43 11.33 -12.82
N VAL A 89 2.23 11.91 -12.97
CA VAL A 89 1.50 12.60 -11.90
C VAL A 89 0.46 11.67 -11.26
N PRO A 90 0.56 11.39 -9.94
CA PRO A 90 -0.47 10.69 -9.19
C PRO A 90 -1.78 11.45 -9.10
N THR A 91 -2.87 10.70 -8.98
CA THR A 91 -4.23 11.23 -8.77
C THR A 91 -4.74 10.85 -7.39
N ALA A 92 -5.50 11.75 -6.77
CA ALA A 92 -6.05 11.54 -5.44
C ALA A 92 -7.50 12.03 -5.34
N VAL A 93 -8.32 11.35 -4.54
CA VAL A 93 -9.64 11.83 -4.10
C VAL A 93 -9.62 11.94 -2.59
N ALA A 94 -9.69 13.17 -2.09
CA ALA A 94 -9.62 13.46 -0.67
C ALA A 94 -10.90 13.09 0.09
N ARG A 95 -10.84 13.17 1.42
CA ARG A 95 -12.03 13.09 2.28
C ARG A 95 -13.08 14.12 1.84
N ASP A 96 -14.34 13.72 1.81
CA ASP A 96 -15.50 14.55 1.44
C ASP A 96 -15.44 15.12 0.00
N ALA A 97 -14.43 14.77 -0.79
CA ALA A 97 -14.37 15.07 -2.21
C ALA A 97 -15.00 13.94 -3.01
N GLU A 98 -15.48 14.27 -4.21
CA GLU A 98 -16.04 13.30 -5.13
C GLU A 98 -15.36 13.37 -6.50
N CYS A 99 -15.17 12.20 -7.11
CA CYS A 99 -14.70 12.10 -8.48
C CYS A 99 -15.58 11.09 -9.20
N LEU A 100 -16.55 11.61 -9.96
CA LEU A 100 -17.62 10.83 -10.53
C LEU A 100 -17.56 10.83 -12.06
N SER A 101 -18.10 9.78 -12.69
CA SER A 101 -18.26 9.72 -14.15
C SER A 101 -16.92 9.88 -14.88
N ALA A 102 -16.81 10.83 -15.81
CA ALA A 102 -15.57 11.15 -16.52
C ALA A 102 -14.39 11.52 -15.60
N CYS A 103 -14.65 12.09 -14.41
CA CYS A 103 -13.59 12.33 -13.43
C CYS A 103 -13.03 10.99 -12.94
N ALA A 104 -13.89 10.02 -12.63
CA ALA A 104 -13.44 8.71 -12.15
C ALA A 104 -12.56 8.00 -13.20
N VAL A 105 -12.81 8.21 -14.49
CA VAL A 105 -11.92 7.73 -15.57
C VAL A 105 -10.58 8.47 -15.55
N LEU A 106 -10.60 9.81 -15.45
CA LEU A 106 -9.38 10.63 -15.31
C LEU A 106 -8.55 10.20 -14.10
N PHE A 107 -9.19 9.90 -12.96
CA PHE A 107 -8.54 9.37 -11.76
C PHE A 107 -7.69 8.13 -12.06
N LEU A 108 -8.13 7.25 -12.97
CA LEU A 108 -7.37 6.05 -13.30
C LEU A 108 -6.05 6.32 -14.05
N ALA A 109 -5.85 7.53 -14.56
CA ALA A 109 -4.61 7.91 -15.22
C ALA A 109 -3.42 8.04 -14.25
N GLY A 110 -3.66 8.20 -12.95
CA GLY A 110 -2.62 8.40 -11.93
C GLY A 110 -1.47 7.41 -12.03
N LEU A 111 -0.25 7.94 -12.07
CA LEU A 111 1.00 7.20 -12.29
C LEU A 111 2.12 7.89 -11.51
N GLU A 112 3.12 7.14 -11.07
CA GLU A 112 4.41 7.72 -10.66
C GLU A 112 5.55 7.10 -11.45
N TRP A 113 6.54 7.94 -11.72
CA TRP A 113 7.82 7.53 -12.29
C TRP A 113 8.86 7.41 -11.20
N PHE A 114 9.67 6.36 -11.28
CA PHE A 114 10.77 6.14 -10.36
C PHE A 114 12.10 6.48 -11.06
N ASN A 115 12.94 7.26 -10.37
CA ASN A 115 14.23 7.73 -10.92
C ASN A 115 15.35 6.67 -10.85
N ASP A 116 15.05 5.48 -10.34
CA ASP A 116 16.00 4.38 -10.15
C ASP A 116 15.93 3.31 -11.25
N GLY A 117 15.13 3.54 -12.29
CA GLY A 117 14.90 2.59 -13.38
C GLY A 117 13.77 1.59 -13.13
N THR A 118 13.05 1.70 -12.01
CA THR A 118 11.83 0.93 -11.75
C THR A 118 10.73 1.33 -12.75
N PRO A 119 10.02 0.37 -13.37
CA PRO A 119 8.90 0.68 -14.26
C PRO A 119 7.85 1.56 -13.58
N PRO A 120 7.23 2.50 -14.33
CA PRO A 120 6.14 3.30 -13.79
C PRO A 120 5.01 2.44 -13.22
N SER A 121 4.52 2.81 -12.04
CA SER A 121 3.42 2.10 -11.37
C SER A 121 2.18 2.99 -11.23
N PRO A 122 0.95 2.44 -11.37
CA PRO A 122 -0.27 3.19 -11.09
C PRO A 122 -0.26 3.77 -9.68
N GLN A 123 -0.58 5.06 -9.56
CA GLN A 123 -0.70 5.77 -8.28
C GLN A 123 -2.04 6.49 -8.21
N ARG A 124 -2.99 5.81 -7.56
CA ARG A 124 -4.41 6.16 -7.50
C ARG A 124 -4.87 6.14 -6.05
N LEU A 125 -5.03 7.31 -5.44
CA LEU A 125 -5.32 7.40 -4.01
C LEU A 125 -6.77 7.77 -3.76
N LEU A 126 -7.49 6.94 -3.02
CA LEU A 126 -8.84 7.24 -2.54
C LEU A 126 -8.80 7.35 -1.02
N HIS A 127 -9.20 8.49 -0.48
CA HIS A 127 -9.51 8.55 0.95
C HIS A 127 -10.74 7.69 1.23
N ALA A 128 -10.76 6.90 2.31
CA ALA A 128 -11.88 6.02 2.66
C ALA A 128 -13.22 6.77 2.90
N GLY A 129 -13.12 8.09 3.15
CA GLY A 129 -14.26 9.02 3.23
C GLY A 129 -14.46 9.90 1.99
N GLY A 130 -13.76 9.64 0.90
CA GLY A 130 -14.01 10.24 -0.42
C GLY A 130 -14.92 9.36 -1.25
N ARG A 131 -15.45 9.89 -2.35
CA ARG A 131 -16.37 9.16 -3.23
C ARG A 131 -15.81 9.04 -4.65
N LEU A 132 -15.68 7.83 -5.14
CA LEU A 132 -15.24 7.54 -6.51
C LEU A 132 -16.30 6.67 -7.19
N GLY A 133 -16.81 7.11 -8.33
CA GLY A 133 -17.97 6.47 -8.94
C GLY A 133 -17.88 6.36 -10.46
N PHE A 134 -18.15 5.17 -10.98
CA PHE A 134 -18.11 4.85 -12.40
C PHE A 134 -19.50 4.61 -12.98
N HIS A 135 -19.70 5.03 -14.23
CA HIS A 135 -20.81 4.57 -15.06
C HIS A 135 -20.41 4.63 -16.54
N ALA A 136 -21.21 4.02 -17.41
CA ALA A 136 -20.97 4.03 -18.85
C ALA A 136 -21.14 5.44 -19.41
N PRO A 137 -20.34 5.84 -20.42
CA PRO A 137 -20.50 7.14 -21.07
C PRO A 137 -21.94 7.34 -21.55
N SER A 138 -22.47 8.55 -21.38
CA SER A 138 -23.79 8.90 -21.91
C SER A 138 -23.67 9.88 -23.06
N LEU A 139 -24.54 9.70 -24.05
CA LEU A 139 -24.77 10.71 -25.06
C LEU A 139 -26.06 11.46 -24.70
N PRO A 140 -26.00 12.76 -24.37
CA PRO A 140 -27.21 13.54 -24.14
C PRO A 140 -27.95 13.74 -25.47
N VAL A 141 -29.00 12.96 -25.68
CA VAL A 141 -29.86 13.07 -26.86
C VAL A 141 -31.09 13.93 -26.51
N PRO A 142 -31.34 15.06 -27.21
CA PRO A 142 -32.50 15.91 -26.94
C PRO A 142 -33.81 15.16 -27.20
N LYS A 143 -34.95 15.68 -26.71
CA LYS A 143 -36.25 15.10 -27.08
C LYS A 143 -36.65 15.58 -28.47
N GLY A 144 -37.02 14.67 -29.38
CA GLY A 144 -37.45 15.06 -30.73
C GLY A 144 -37.51 13.90 -31.71
N SER A 145 -37.74 14.23 -32.99
CA SER A 145 -37.63 13.30 -34.12
C SER A 145 -36.23 13.34 -34.70
N PHE A 146 -35.68 12.16 -35.01
CA PHE A 146 -34.31 12.00 -35.51
C PHE A 146 -34.32 11.38 -36.90
N THR A 147 -33.39 11.82 -37.75
CA THR A 147 -33.13 11.21 -39.05
C THR A 147 -32.24 9.98 -38.91
N GLU A 148 -32.15 9.17 -39.97
CA GLU A 148 -31.20 8.04 -40.03
C GLU A 148 -29.76 8.52 -39.79
N LYS A 149 -29.39 9.68 -40.33
CA LYS A 149 -28.07 10.28 -40.11
C LYS A 149 -27.84 10.65 -38.64
N ASP A 150 -28.82 11.25 -37.97
CA ASP A 150 -28.67 11.63 -36.56
C ASP A 150 -28.45 10.39 -35.67
N ILE A 151 -29.12 9.28 -35.99
CA ILE A 151 -28.97 8.01 -35.27
C ILE A 151 -27.60 7.39 -35.55
N ALA A 152 -27.14 7.39 -36.81
CA ALA A 152 -25.83 6.88 -37.17
C ALA A 152 -24.69 7.68 -36.49
N ASP A 153 -24.74 9.01 -36.56
CA ASP A 153 -23.74 9.88 -35.93
C ASP A 153 -23.71 9.69 -34.39
N ALA A 154 -24.88 9.50 -33.76
CA ALA A 154 -24.98 9.22 -32.33
C ALA A 154 -24.37 7.86 -31.95
N TYR A 155 -24.58 6.82 -32.77
CA TYR A 155 -24.01 5.51 -32.56
C TYR A 155 -22.49 5.52 -32.73
N ASP A 156 -21.99 6.17 -33.76
CA ASP A 156 -20.55 6.31 -34.01
C ASP A 156 -19.86 7.04 -32.84
N LEU A 157 -20.48 8.11 -32.32
CA LEU A 157 -19.98 8.83 -31.15
C LEU A 157 -20.00 7.99 -29.88
N ALA A 158 -21.02 7.15 -29.70
CA ALA A 158 -21.08 6.22 -28.57
C ALA A 158 -19.92 5.21 -28.66
N ILE A 159 -19.69 4.58 -29.81
CA ILE A 159 -18.58 3.63 -30.01
C ILE A 159 -17.22 4.32 -29.83
N ALA A 160 -17.04 5.53 -30.36
CA ALA A 160 -15.81 6.31 -30.17
C ALA A 160 -15.56 6.59 -28.67
N SER A 161 -16.60 6.97 -27.91
CA SER A 161 -16.48 7.22 -26.47
C SER A 161 -16.06 5.98 -25.69
N LEU A 162 -16.51 4.79 -26.10
CA LEU A 162 -16.08 3.52 -25.51
C LEU A 162 -14.62 3.20 -25.87
N ALA A 163 -14.24 3.46 -27.12
CA ALA A 163 -12.88 3.25 -27.61
C ALA A 163 -11.86 4.12 -26.86
N GLU A 164 -12.22 5.34 -26.43
CA GLU A 164 -11.35 6.21 -25.62
C GLU A 164 -10.83 5.49 -24.36
N VAL A 165 -11.71 4.86 -23.58
CA VAL A 165 -11.30 4.15 -22.36
C VAL A 165 -10.59 2.85 -22.69
N SER A 166 -11.09 2.09 -23.68
CA SER A 166 -10.51 0.81 -24.07
C SER A 166 -9.08 0.94 -24.62
N ALA A 167 -8.78 1.99 -25.38
CA ALA A 167 -7.46 2.22 -25.96
C ALA A 167 -6.38 2.41 -24.88
N ARG A 168 -6.78 2.89 -23.70
CA ARG A 168 -5.87 3.18 -22.57
C ARG A 168 -5.74 2.02 -21.59
N LYS A 169 -6.47 0.91 -21.81
CA LYS A 169 -6.47 -0.23 -20.87
C LYS A 169 -5.07 -0.72 -20.51
N ALA A 170 -4.22 -0.94 -21.52
CA ALA A 170 -2.86 -1.42 -21.31
C ALA A 170 -1.99 -0.35 -20.64
N ASP A 171 -1.91 0.84 -21.25
CA ASP A 171 -1.04 1.93 -20.79
C ASP A 171 -1.39 2.42 -19.39
N TRP A 172 -2.69 2.45 -19.07
CA TRP A 172 -3.19 2.82 -17.76
C TRP A 172 -3.26 1.63 -16.80
N GLN A 173 -2.98 0.39 -17.23
CA GLN A 173 -3.07 -0.81 -16.39
C GLN A 173 -4.46 -0.94 -15.73
N LEU A 174 -5.51 -0.86 -16.55
CA LEU A 174 -6.89 -1.00 -16.09
C LEU A 174 -7.23 -2.48 -15.88
N ALA A 175 -7.83 -2.78 -14.74
CA ALA A 175 -8.41 -4.08 -14.44
C ALA A 175 -9.56 -4.41 -15.43
N ASP A 176 -9.61 -5.65 -15.90
CA ASP A 176 -10.65 -6.14 -16.82
C ASP A 176 -12.07 -5.96 -16.27
N SER A 177 -12.24 -6.30 -14.99
CA SER A 177 -13.48 -6.16 -14.23
C SER A 177 -13.88 -4.70 -14.03
N LEU A 178 -12.93 -3.77 -13.86
CA LEU A 178 -13.22 -2.34 -13.79
C LEU A 178 -13.81 -1.86 -15.11
N LEU A 179 -13.13 -2.14 -16.22
CA LEU A 179 -13.60 -1.73 -17.54
C LEU A 179 -15.00 -2.31 -17.81
N THR A 180 -15.18 -3.60 -17.53
CA THR A 180 -16.48 -4.26 -17.69
C THR A 180 -17.56 -3.63 -16.79
N THR A 181 -17.24 -3.30 -15.54
CA THR A 181 -18.19 -2.69 -14.59
C THR A 181 -18.57 -1.29 -15.02
N LEU A 182 -17.61 -0.47 -15.44
CA LEU A 182 -17.84 0.85 -16.03
C LEU A 182 -18.81 0.74 -17.20
N LEU A 183 -18.55 -0.15 -18.16
CA LEU A 183 -19.35 -0.31 -19.36
C LEU A 183 -20.77 -0.86 -19.09
N ARG A 184 -20.93 -1.69 -18.06
CA ARG A 184 -22.21 -2.30 -17.70
C ARG A 184 -23.08 -1.43 -16.82
N THR A 185 -22.51 -0.44 -16.13
CA THR A 185 -23.24 0.45 -15.24
C THR A 185 -23.96 1.50 -16.06
N PRO A 186 -25.31 1.51 -16.13
CA PRO A 186 -26.04 2.46 -16.95
C PRO A 186 -25.75 3.92 -16.52
N PRO A 187 -25.81 4.91 -17.42
CA PRO A 187 -25.54 6.29 -17.04
C PRO A 187 -26.53 6.92 -16.05
N THR A 188 -27.66 6.26 -15.78
CA THR A 188 -28.64 6.64 -14.77
C THR A 188 -28.32 6.08 -13.38
N GLN A 189 -27.25 5.29 -13.27
CA GLN A 189 -26.76 4.67 -12.05
C GLN A 189 -25.30 5.06 -11.84
N MET A 190 -24.80 4.83 -10.63
CA MET A 190 -23.40 4.98 -10.29
C MET A 190 -22.94 3.68 -9.63
N TYR A 191 -21.81 3.16 -10.06
CA TYR A 191 -21.08 2.13 -9.34
C TYR A 191 -20.02 2.84 -8.51
N ASP A 192 -20.30 3.00 -7.22
CA ASP A 192 -19.38 3.60 -6.26
C ASP A 192 -18.34 2.57 -5.80
N VAL A 193 -17.06 2.96 -5.70
CA VAL A 193 -15.99 2.14 -5.13
C VAL A 193 -16.15 2.13 -3.61
N ASP A 194 -17.04 1.27 -3.13
CA ASP A 194 -17.48 1.29 -1.74
C ASP A 194 -16.88 0.18 -0.88
N THR A 195 -16.31 -0.88 -1.46
CA THR A 195 -15.79 -2.02 -0.71
C THR A 195 -14.27 -2.15 -0.80
N VAL A 196 -13.69 -2.81 0.21
CA VAL A 196 -12.26 -3.19 0.22
C VAL A 196 -11.91 -4.01 -1.03
N PHE A 197 -12.78 -4.91 -1.45
CA PHE A 197 -12.55 -5.75 -2.62
C PHE A 197 -12.45 -4.91 -3.90
N ASP A 198 -13.40 -4.02 -4.15
CA ASP A 198 -13.43 -3.21 -5.39
C ASP A 198 -12.18 -2.35 -5.50
N ALA A 199 -11.81 -1.67 -4.41
CA ALA A 199 -10.62 -0.84 -4.39
C ALA A 199 -9.33 -1.65 -4.61
N ALA A 200 -9.17 -2.78 -3.90
CA ALA A 200 -7.97 -3.59 -4.01
C ALA A 200 -7.85 -4.28 -5.38
N LEU A 201 -8.95 -4.83 -5.91
CA LEU A 201 -8.98 -5.49 -7.21
C LEU A 201 -8.60 -4.53 -8.34
N TRP A 202 -8.97 -3.26 -8.22
CA TRP A 202 -8.76 -2.24 -9.24
C TRP A 202 -7.46 -1.44 -9.07
N GLY A 203 -6.62 -1.81 -8.10
CA GLY A 203 -5.35 -1.13 -7.84
C GLY A 203 -5.55 0.30 -7.36
N ILE A 204 -6.57 0.53 -6.53
CA ILE A 204 -6.87 1.81 -5.91
C ILE A 204 -6.37 1.75 -4.47
N ALA A 205 -5.38 2.57 -4.16
CA ALA A 205 -4.82 2.68 -2.81
C ALA A 205 -5.80 3.45 -1.91
N VAL A 206 -6.30 2.80 -0.84
CA VAL A 206 -7.19 3.46 0.11
C VAL A 206 -6.42 3.95 1.34
N VAL A 207 -6.52 5.25 1.59
CA VAL A 207 -5.92 5.95 2.74
C VAL A 207 -6.99 6.47 3.70
N GLY A 208 -6.59 6.97 4.88
CA GLY A 208 -7.54 7.39 5.90
C GLY A 208 -8.29 6.22 6.55
N THR A 209 -7.65 5.05 6.60
CA THR A 209 -8.23 3.83 7.18
C THR A 209 -7.67 3.50 8.56
N VAL A 210 -8.49 2.92 9.42
CA VAL A 210 -8.02 2.33 10.68
C VAL A 210 -7.18 1.09 10.36
N HIS A 211 -6.22 0.80 11.22
CA HIS A 211 -5.51 -0.47 11.14
C HIS A 211 -6.39 -1.60 11.69
N PRO A 212 -6.30 -2.82 11.15
CA PRO A 212 -7.01 -3.96 11.73
C PRO A 212 -6.57 -4.18 13.19
N GLU A 213 -7.53 -4.42 14.09
CA GLU A 213 -7.25 -4.62 15.52
C GLU A 213 -6.34 -5.84 15.78
N THR A 214 -6.39 -6.81 14.87
CA THR A 214 -5.57 -8.02 14.86
C THR A 214 -5.02 -8.27 13.45
N ASN A 215 -3.74 -8.66 13.35
CA ASN A 215 -3.14 -9.14 12.11
C ASN A 215 -3.06 -10.66 12.14
N SER A 216 -4.23 -11.32 12.05
CA SER A 216 -4.31 -12.77 12.05
C SER A 216 -3.86 -13.36 10.70
N PHE A 217 -3.64 -14.68 10.68
CA PHE A 217 -3.45 -15.43 9.44
C PHE A 217 -4.55 -15.11 8.40
N LEU A 218 -5.81 -15.04 8.83
CA LEU A 218 -6.93 -14.75 7.94
C LEU A 218 -6.83 -13.34 7.35
N ASN A 219 -6.42 -12.33 8.13
CA ASN A 219 -6.24 -10.97 7.64
C ASN A 219 -5.12 -10.89 6.60
N ALA A 220 -4.00 -11.58 6.85
CA ALA A 220 -2.90 -11.66 5.90
C ALA A 220 -3.30 -12.42 4.62
N ALA A 221 -4.07 -13.52 4.73
CA ALA A 221 -4.57 -14.29 3.59
C ALA A 221 -5.52 -13.45 2.73
N GLU A 222 -6.39 -12.69 3.38
CA GLU A 222 -7.28 -11.72 2.75
C GLU A 222 -6.49 -10.66 1.96
N ALA A 223 -5.42 -10.10 2.53
CA ALA A 223 -4.60 -9.10 1.83
C ALA A 223 -3.85 -9.71 0.63
N CYS A 224 -3.25 -10.89 0.81
CA CYS A 224 -2.56 -11.62 -0.26
C CYS A 224 -3.49 -12.00 -1.41
N SER A 225 -4.69 -12.50 -1.10
CA SER A 225 -5.70 -12.88 -2.09
C SER A 225 -6.11 -11.70 -2.97
N LYS A 226 -6.31 -10.52 -2.35
CA LYS A 226 -6.63 -9.28 -3.09
C LYS A 226 -5.48 -8.81 -3.97
N ALA A 227 -4.26 -8.78 -3.43
CA ALA A 227 -3.07 -8.39 -4.19
C ALA A 227 -2.85 -9.31 -5.41
N TYR A 228 -3.02 -10.62 -5.22
CA TYR A 228 -2.93 -11.60 -6.30
C TYR A 228 -4.02 -11.42 -7.36
N SER A 229 -5.26 -11.22 -6.90
CA SER A 229 -6.41 -11.01 -7.80
C SER A 229 -6.21 -9.77 -8.67
N HIS A 230 -5.68 -8.68 -8.11
CA HIS A 230 -5.33 -7.48 -8.87
C HIS A 230 -4.31 -7.78 -9.98
N ARG A 231 -3.23 -8.52 -9.68
CA ARG A 231 -2.23 -8.89 -10.69
C ARG A 231 -2.83 -9.69 -11.85
N ARG A 232 -3.82 -10.55 -11.57
CA ARG A 232 -4.52 -11.33 -12.61
C ARG A 232 -5.33 -10.41 -13.52
N GLU A 233 -6.04 -9.45 -12.93
CA GLU A 233 -6.86 -8.47 -13.66
C GLU A 233 -6.05 -7.52 -14.55
N THR A 234 -4.79 -7.27 -14.20
CA THR A 234 -3.86 -6.41 -14.98
C THR A 234 -2.95 -7.21 -15.92
N GLY A 235 -3.05 -8.54 -15.94
CA GLY A 235 -2.19 -9.41 -16.76
C GLY A 235 -0.74 -9.51 -16.25
N GLN A 236 -0.47 -9.11 -15.00
CA GLN A 236 0.82 -9.19 -14.32
C GLN A 236 1.06 -10.54 -13.61
N ALA A 237 0.07 -11.44 -13.60
CA ALA A 237 0.18 -12.82 -13.14
C ALA A 237 -0.33 -13.79 -14.22
N ALA A 238 0.26 -15.00 -14.29
CA ALA A 238 -0.17 -16.02 -15.23
C ALA A 238 -1.64 -16.42 -15.00
N LEU A 239 -2.41 -16.58 -16.08
CA LEU A 239 -3.80 -17.02 -16.04
C LEU A 239 -3.86 -18.54 -15.87
N SER A 240 -3.78 -19.04 -14.64
CA SER A 240 -4.25 -20.39 -14.31
C SER A 240 -5.35 -20.36 -13.25
N GLU A 241 -6.27 -21.33 -13.38
CA GLU A 241 -7.59 -21.33 -12.75
C GLU A 241 -7.55 -21.82 -11.29
N ILE A 242 -7.34 -20.95 -10.30
CA ILE A 242 -7.92 -21.19 -8.97
C ILE A 242 -8.43 -19.86 -8.38
N PRO A 243 -9.76 -19.68 -8.23
CA PRO A 243 -10.31 -18.65 -7.36
C PRO A 243 -10.03 -19.06 -5.90
N ILE A 244 -9.21 -18.29 -5.18
CA ILE A 244 -8.93 -18.57 -3.77
C ILE A 244 -10.07 -17.99 -2.92
N GLY A 245 -11.16 -18.74 -2.82
CA GLY A 245 -12.14 -18.57 -1.74
C GLY A 245 -11.62 -19.17 -0.43
N PRO A 246 -12.14 -18.76 0.75
CA PRO A 246 -11.73 -19.30 2.06
C PRO A 246 -11.85 -20.84 2.14
N GLU A 247 -12.75 -21.44 1.35
CA GLU A 247 -12.94 -22.88 1.20
C GLU A 247 -11.80 -23.62 0.48
N HIS A 248 -10.87 -22.91 -0.17
CA HIS A 248 -9.70 -23.49 -0.86
C HIS A 248 -8.42 -23.50 -0.02
N LEU A 249 -8.45 -23.03 1.23
CA LEU A 249 -7.32 -23.02 2.17
C LEU A 249 -6.98 -24.40 2.77
N HIS A 250 -7.59 -25.48 2.31
CA HIS A 250 -7.59 -26.78 3.00
C HIS A 250 -6.48 -27.77 2.61
N GLY A 251 -5.53 -27.42 1.73
CA GLY A 251 -4.62 -28.42 1.15
C GLY A 251 -3.12 -28.14 1.19
N TYR A 252 -2.66 -26.95 1.58
CA TYR A 252 -1.25 -26.56 1.42
C TYR A 252 -0.62 -26.20 2.77
N GLU A 253 0.70 -26.39 2.88
CA GLU A 253 1.47 -26.38 4.14
C GLU A 253 0.98 -25.35 5.15
N PRO A 254 0.87 -25.72 6.45
CA PRO A 254 0.40 -24.81 7.47
C PRO A 254 1.28 -23.55 7.46
N ALA A 255 0.61 -22.40 7.37
CA ALA A 255 1.25 -21.09 7.44
C ALA A 255 2.29 -21.04 8.55
N ARG A 256 3.53 -20.73 8.16
CA ARG A 256 4.64 -20.64 9.09
C ARG A 256 4.88 -19.17 9.42
N VAL A 257 5.09 -18.89 10.70
CA VAL A 257 5.58 -17.58 11.13
C VAL A 257 7.08 -17.68 11.22
N ASP A 258 7.79 -17.13 10.24
CA ASP A 258 9.25 -17.09 10.24
C ASP A 258 9.77 -15.76 10.76
N ASP A 259 10.94 -15.84 11.39
CA ASP A 259 11.66 -14.70 11.93
C ASP A 259 12.78 -14.38 10.95
N ILE A 260 12.46 -13.54 9.97
CA ILE A 260 13.40 -13.05 8.98
C ILE A 260 14.01 -11.76 9.57
N ASP A 261 15.24 -11.40 9.20
CA ASP A 261 16.03 -10.25 9.69
C ASP A 261 15.32 -8.87 9.74
N ASN A 262 14.07 -8.81 9.25
CA ASN A 262 13.24 -7.65 8.99
C ASN A 262 11.95 -7.53 9.83
N GLY A 263 11.53 -8.56 10.58
CA GLY A 263 10.30 -8.55 11.42
C GLY A 263 9.50 -9.85 11.37
N PRO A 264 8.47 -10.02 12.24
CA PRO A 264 7.61 -11.20 12.19
C PRO A 264 6.92 -11.25 10.83
N SER A 265 7.00 -12.42 10.17
CA SER A 265 6.41 -12.60 8.85
C SER A 265 5.41 -13.76 8.82
N ILE A 266 4.29 -13.60 8.13
CA ILE A 266 3.29 -14.67 7.90
C ILE A 266 3.49 -15.20 6.48
N HIS A 267 3.77 -16.50 6.35
CA HIS A 267 3.87 -17.17 5.06
C HIS A 267 2.52 -17.77 4.67
N ILE A 268 2.03 -17.42 3.49
CA ILE A 268 0.77 -17.93 2.95
C ILE A 268 1.07 -18.64 1.64
N GLY A 269 1.03 -19.97 1.65
CA GLY A 269 1.13 -20.77 0.44
C GLY A 269 -0.18 -20.78 -0.36
N GLY A 270 -0.16 -21.44 -1.51
CA GLY A 270 -1.36 -21.61 -2.36
C GLY A 270 -1.54 -20.53 -3.42
N PHE A 271 -0.47 -19.81 -3.74
CA PHE A 271 -0.44 -18.93 -4.88
C PHE A 271 0.53 -19.46 -5.95
N GLY A 272 0.30 -19.16 -7.23
CA GLY A 272 1.15 -19.60 -8.34
C GLY A 272 0.75 -20.93 -8.98
N ASP A 273 1.38 -21.23 -10.12
CA ASP A 273 1.15 -22.44 -10.93
C ASP A 273 1.77 -23.70 -10.31
N GLU A 274 1.20 -24.86 -10.64
CA GLU A 274 1.68 -26.19 -10.26
C GLU A 274 3.20 -26.35 -10.49
N GLY A 275 3.99 -26.15 -9.43
CA GLY A 275 5.45 -26.32 -9.42
C GLY A 275 6.25 -25.09 -9.00
N ALA A 276 5.69 -23.88 -9.05
CA ALA A 276 6.25 -22.70 -8.42
C ALA A 276 5.47 -22.45 -7.13
N ALA A 277 6.07 -22.74 -5.98
CA ALA A 277 5.49 -22.37 -4.69
C ALA A 277 5.58 -20.84 -4.53
N GLU A 278 4.70 -20.08 -5.21
CA GLU A 278 4.54 -18.67 -4.87
C GLU A 278 3.90 -18.63 -3.49
N THR A 279 4.72 -18.24 -2.52
CA THR A 279 4.24 -17.93 -1.19
C THR A 279 3.97 -16.43 -1.17
N CYS A 280 2.89 -15.98 -0.56
CA CYS A 280 2.75 -14.59 -0.16
C CYS A 280 3.38 -14.46 1.22
N LEU A 281 4.56 -13.84 1.27
CA LEU A 281 5.23 -13.52 2.52
C LEU A 281 4.77 -12.14 3.01
N VAL A 282 4.00 -12.08 4.09
CA VAL A 282 3.58 -10.83 4.76
C VAL A 282 4.53 -10.50 5.90
N SER A 283 5.49 -9.60 5.68
CA SER A 283 6.43 -9.15 6.71
C SER A 283 5.96 -7.85 7.35
N PHE A 284 5.85 -7.79 8.68
CA PHE A 284 5.46 -6.59 9.42
C PHE A 284 6.70 -5.82 9.91
N TYR A 285 6.84 -4.56 9.51
CA TYR A 285 7.93 -3.68 9.95
C TYR A 285 7.42 -2.60 10.92
N GLY A 286 8.20 -2.27 11.94
CA GLY A 286 8.09 -1.01 12.69
C GLY A 286 9.34 -0.17 12.47
N ASN A 287 9.20 1.09 12.04
CA ASN A 287 10.37 1.96 11.83
C ASN A 287 10.86 2.59 13.13
N ASN A 288 12.12 3.02 13.13
CA ASN A 288 12.68 3.82 14.22
C ASN A 288 12.03 5.23 14.26
N PRO A 289 11.67 5.78 15.44
CA PRO A 289 11.01 7.09 15.58
C PRO A 289 11.82 8.31 15.08
N GLY A 290 13.07 8.13 14.64
CA GLY A 290 13.99 9.19 14.24
C GLY A 290 14.12 9.46 12.74
N GLU A 291 13.52 8.62 11.89
CA GLU A 291 13.53 8.76 10.41
C GLU A 291 12.18 9.23 9.89
N ILE A 292 11.58 10.24 10.55
CA ILE A 292 10.37 10.89 10.06
C ILE A 292 10.76 11.76 8.86
N ALA A 293 10.68 11.17 7.68
CA ALA A 293 10.72 11.84 6.39
C ALA A 293 9.69 13.00 6.37
N PRO A 294 10.05 14.22 5.91
CA PRO A 294 9.12 15.35 5.84
C PRO A 294 7.85 14.98 5.07
N LYS A 295 6.68 15.44 5.54
CA LYS A 295 5.31 15.06 5.10
C LYS A 295 5.04 14.94 3.57
N ALA A 296 5.84 15.54 2.70
CA ALA A 296 5.77 15.35 1.24
C ALA A 296 6.34 13.99 0.77
N GLN A 297 7.19 13.36 1.57
CA GLN A 297 7.75 12.02 1.37
C GLN A 297 6.83 10.89 1.90
N ALA A 298 5.68 11.22 2.50
CA ALA A 298 4.72 10.19 2.91
C ALA A 298 4.16 9.39 1.71
N MET A 299 4.11 9.97 0.51
CA MET A 299 3.63 9.28 -0.70
C MET A 299 4.68 8.37 -1.34
N ARG A 300 5.94 8.83 -1.41
CA ARG A 300 7.08 7.94 -1.67
C ARG A 300 7.15 6.85 -0.61
N ALA A 301 6.79 7.14 0.64
CA ALA A 301 6.72 6.12 1.66
C ALA A 301 5.63 5.09 1.34
N VAL A 302 4.37 5.45 1.02
CA VAL A 302 3.33 4.43 0.74
C VAL A 302 3.76 3.36 -0.29
N ASN A 303 4.59 3.69 -1.30
CA ASN A 303 5.08 2.71 -2.28
C ASN A 303 6.58 2.33 -2.29
N GLU A 304 7.52 3.14 -1.80
CA GLU A 304 8.94 2.75 -1.60
C GLU A 304 9.20 2.25 -0.15
N HIS A 305 8.44 2.72 0.85
CA HIS A 305 8.72 2.51 2.30
C HIS A 305 7.52 2.32 3.27
N GLY A 306 6.32 1.95 2.80
CA GLY A 306 5.09 1.74 3.57
C GLY A 306 4.64 2.96 4.37
N ASP A 307 3.56 2.79 5.12
CA ASP A 307 3.30 3.67 6.27
C ASP A 307 4.55 3.66 7.16
N PRO A 308 5.05 4.82 7.65
CA PRO A 308 6.19 4.86 8.54
C PRO A 308 6.03 4.00 9.80
N ASN A 309 4.82 3.54 10.15
CA ASN A 309 4.54 2.72 11.32
C ASN A 309 4.06 1.29 11.01
N TRP A 310 3.79 0.95 9.74
CA TRP A 310 3.30 -0.36 9.37
C TRP A 310 3.61 -0.64 7.90
N PHE A 311 4.43 -1.65 7.66
CA PHE A 311 4.72 -2.13 6.32
C PHE A 311 4.35 -3.60 6.24
N ALA A 312 3.60 -4.01 5.23
CA ALA A 312 3.37 -5.39 4.84
C ALA A 312 3.76 -5.56 3.37
N LYS A 313 4.86 -6.27 3.10
CA LYS A 313 5.25 -6.68 1.73
C LYS A 313 4.52 -7.97 1.40
N ALA A 314 4.21 -8.23 0.13
CA ALA A 314 3.96 -9.57 -0.38
C ALA A 314 5.10 -9.90 -1.36
N ASN A 315 5.94 -10.87 -1.02
CA ASN A 315 6.99 -11.37 -1.91
C ASN A 315 6.50 -12.66 -2.57
N TRP A 316 6.31 -12.66 -3.89
CA TRP A 316 5.96 -13.83 -4.70
C TRP A 316 7.25 -14.41 -5.29
N SER A 317 7.37 -15.74 -5.40
CA SER A 317 8.62 -16.39 -5.84
C SER A 317 8.97 -15.97 -7.29
N GLY A 318 9.77 -14.92 -7.41
CA GLY A 318 10.01 -14.18 -8.67
C GLY A 318 10.59 -12.78 -8.45
N GLY A 319 10.49 -12.22 -7.23
CA GLY A 319 11.12 -10.94 -6.87
C GLY A 319 10.22 -9.71 -7.02
N ASP A 320 8.94 -9.90 -7.36
CA ASP A 320 7.96 -8.83 -7.39
C ASP A 320 7.46 -8.53 -5.97
N TYR A 321 7.75 -7.32 -5.48
CA TYR A 321 7.24 -6.82 -4.22
C TYR A 321 5.98 -6.02 -4.44
N ASN A 322 4.86 -6.47 -3.87
CA ASN A 322 3.65 -5.66 -3.78
C ASN A 322 3.47 -5.14 -2.37
N ASN A 323 3.17 -3.84 -2.24
CA ASN A 323 2.81 -3.25 -0.96
C ASN A 323 1.39 -3.65 -0.62
N LEU A 324 1.21 -4.24 0.54
CA LEU A 324 -0.10 -4.51 1.10
C LEU A 324 -0.48 -3.33 2.01
N LEU A 325 -1.54 -2.63 1.64
CA LEU A 325 -2.03 -1.47 2.38
C LEU A 325 -2.97 -1.92 3.52
N PRO A 326 -3.09 -1.13 4.61
CA PRO A 326 -3.87 -1.52 5.79
C PRO A 326 -5.30 -1.98 5.48
N PHE A 327 -5.97 -1.30 4.54
CA PHE A 327 -7.35 -1.62 4.17
C PHE A 327 -7.51 -3.03 3.58
N MET A 328 -6.48 -3.59 2.95
CA MET A 328 -6.52 -4.90 2.30
C MET A 328 -6.67 -6.06 3.28
N PHE A 329 -6.32 -5.83 4.55
CA PHE A 329 -6.38 -6.82 5.64
C PHE A 329 -7.78 -6.98 6.23
N PHE A 330 -8.73 -6.13 5.83
CA PHE A 330 -10.13 -6.28 6.16
C PHE A 330 -10.82 -7.27 5.22
N PRO A 331 -11.92 -7.91 5.67
CA PRO A 331 -12.73 -8.78 4.81
C PRO A 331 -13.16 -8.06 3.53
N SER A 332 -13.17 -8.78 2.41
CA SER A 332 -13.48 -8.25 1.07
C SER A 332 -14.77 -7.42 1.01
N ALA A 333 -15.84 -7.83 1.70
CA ALA A 333 -17.14 -7.15 1.71
C ALA A 333 -17.21 -5.92 2.66
N THR A 334 -16.12 -5.58 3.35
CA THR A 334 -16.11 -4.45 4.29
C THR A 334 -16.28 -3.14 3.52
N PRO A 335 -17.28 -2.29 3.87
CA PRO A 335 -17.39 -0.97 3.30
C PRO A 335 -16.18 -0.10 3.70
N LEU A 336 -15.63 0.68 2.78
CA LEU A 336 -14.53 1.61 3.06
C LEU A 336 -14.93 2.62 4.15
N SER A 337 -16.18 3.07 4.12
CA SER A 337 -16.76 3.97 5.14
C SER A 337 -16.75 3.40 6.56
N ALA A 338 -16.77 2.07 6.71
CA ALA A 338 -16.76 1.41 8.02
C ALA A 338 -15.36 1.38 8.66
N ILE A 339 -14.31 1.63 7.87
CA ILE A 339 -12.91 1.60 8.32
C ILE A 339 -12.25 2.97 8.25
N VAL A 340 -13.01 4.06 8.13
CA VAL A 340 -12.48 5.44 8.10
C VAL A 340 -11.93 5.86 9.46
N THR A 341 -10.77 6.51 9.49
CA THR A 341 -10.25 7.14 10.73
C THR A 341 -11.00 8.43 11.06
N VAL A 342 -11.13 8.71 12.35
CA VAL A 342 -11.80 9.93 12.86
C VAL A 342 -10.91 11.17 12.71
N ALA A 343 -9.60 11.00 12.52
CA ALA A 343 -8.65 12.09 12.33
C ALA A 343 -7.76 11.84 11.10
N ASP A 344 -7.76 12.80 10.18
CA ASP A 344 -6.81 12.89 9.07
C ASP A 344 -5.43 13.22 9.64
N GLY A 345 -4.68 12.20 10.04
CA GLY A 345 -3.33 12.34 10.60
C GLY A 345 -3.05 11.60 11.91
N ALA A 346 -4.00 10.85 12.46
CA ALA A 346 -3.69 9.86 13.49
C ALA A 346 -3.47 8.51 12.81
N PHE A 347 -2.26 8.28 12.29
CA PHE A 347 -1.80 6.91 12.08
C PHE A 347 -1.84 6.24 13.45
N ALA A 348 -2.67 5.21 13.62
CA ALA A 348 -2.72 4.51 14.89
C ALA A 348 -1.33 3.88 15.10
N GLU A 349 -0.68 4.20 16.22
CA GLU A 349 0.53 3.46 16.62
C GLU A 349 0.20 1.97 16.60
N VAL A 350 0.95 1.22 15.81
CA VAL A 350 0.86 -0.24 15.84
C VAL A 350 1.38 -0.68 17.19
N ASP A 351 0.50 -1.30 17.98
CA ASP A 351 0.88 -1.94 19.24
C ASP A 351 1.74 -3.19 18.93
N THR A 352 3.04 -2.96 18.75
CA THR A 352 4.03 -4.00 18.43
C THR A 352 4.13 -5.04 19.55
N ALA A 353 3.67 -4.74 20.77
CA ALA A 353 3.61 -5.71 21.87
C ALA A 353 2.62 -6.85 21.60
N ARG A 354 1.63 -6.65 20.72
CA ARG A 354 0.70 -7.71 20.24
C ARG A 354 1.37 -8.73 19.32
N PHE A 355 2.54 -8.41 18.77
CA PHE A 355 3.35 -9.32 17.95
C PHE A 355 4.46 -9.99 18.76
N ARG A 356 4.45 -9.87 20.09
CA ARG A 356 5.29 -10.73 20.94
C ARG A 356 4.95 -12.18 20.62
N ARG A 357 5.90 -12.89 20.03
CA ARG A 357 5.86 -14.35 20.08
C ARG A 357 5.84 -14.78 21.55
N PRO A 358 5.11 -15.84 21.91
CA PRO A 358 5.56 -16.66 23.04
C PRO A 358 6.99 -17.11 22.72
N ASP A 359 7.88 -17.04 23.70
CA ASP A 359 9.31 -17.34 23.60
C ASP A 359 9.59 -18.46 22.57
N ILE A 360 10.30 -18.16 21.48
CA ILE A 360 10.81 -19.22 20.60
C ILE A 360 11.97 -19.86 21.36
N ASP A 361 11.68 -20.85 22.20
CA ASP A 361 12.71 -21.69 22.80
C ASP A 361 13.17 -22.74 21.76
N THR A 362 13.81 -22.27 20.68
CA THR A 362 14.61 -23.16 19.84
C THR A 362 15.94 -23.35 20.54
N THR A 363 16.09 -24.50 21.20
CA THR A 363 17.38 -24.94 21.69
C THR A 363 18.14 -25.63 20.54
N THR A 364 19.22 -25.01 20.07
CA THR A 364 20.11 -25.60 19.07
C THR A 364 21.37 -26.10 19.73
N THR A 365 21.73 -27.37 19.53
CA THR A 365 23.02 -27.89 19.98
C THR A 365 24.09 -27.55 18.94
N GLY A 366 25.26 -27.16 19.40
CA GLY A 366 26.40 -26.89 18.53
C GLY A 366 27.71 -26.94 19.29
N ARG A 367 28.77 -26.50 18.62
CA ARG A 367 30.12 -26.40 19.16
C ARG A 367 30.40 -24.96 19.57
N CYS A 368 30.75 -24.74 20.83
CA CYS A 368 31.21 -23.46 21.34
C CYS A 368 32.73 -23.48 21.48
N THR A 369 33.40 -22.41 21.04
CA THR A 369 34.84 -22.23 21.24
C THR A 369 35.17 -20.85 21.80
N VAL A 370 36.24 -20.77 22.60
CA VAL A 370 36.81 -19.51 23.10
C VAL A 370 38.26 -19.42 22.69
N TRP A 371 38.63 -18.29 22.10
CA TRP A 371 39.97 -18.02 21.57
C TRP A 371 40.57 -16.78 22.22
N ARG A 372 41.90 -16.74 22.31
CA ARG A 372 42.67 -15.54 22.63
C ARG A 372 43.72 -15.35 21.54
N GLY A 373 43.52 -14.34 20.68
CA GLY A 373 44.22 -14.29 19.40
C GLY A 373 43.96 -15.58 18.61
N ASP A 374 45.02 -16.24 18.14
CA ASP A 374 44.94 -17.48 17.36
C ASP A 374 45.02 -18.75 18.21
N THR A 375 45.01 -18.63 19.55
CA THR A 375 45.13 -19.78 20.45
C THR A 375 43.77 -20.17 21.04
N LEU A 376 43.34 -21.40 20.76
CA LEU A 376 42.15 -22.00 21.36
C LEU A 376 42.34 -22.14 22.88
N GLN A 377 41.41 -21.61 23.65
CA GLN A 377 41.41 -21.66 25.11
C GLN A 377 40.42 -22.70 25.64
N ASP A 378 39.29 -22.86 24.96
CA ASP A 378 38.21 -23.75 25.39
C ASP A 378 37.37 -24.21 24.19
N GLU A 379 36.92 -25.46 24.22
CA GLU A 379 36.07 -26.08 23.20
C GLU A 379 35.18 -27.14 23.85
N ASP A 380 33.87 -26.97 23.72
CA ASP A 380 32.89 -27.90 24.26
C ASP A 380 31.58 -27.86 23.44
N PRO A 381 30.77 -28.94 23.47
CA PRO A 381 29.41 -28.87 22.99
C PRO A 381 28.59 -27.94 23.88
N CYS A 382 27.75 -27.11 23.29
CA CYS A 382 26.90 -26.17 24.00
C CYS A 382 25.50 -26.13 23.39
N THR A 383 24.55 -25.60 24.16
CA THR A 383 23.18 -25.37 23.70
C THR A 383 22.92 -23.87 23.59
N GLU A 384 22.40 -23.42 22.47
CA GLU A 384 21.99 -22.05 22.23
C GLU A 384 20.48 -21.92 22.44
N ALA A 385 20.08 -21.03 23.34
CA ALA A 385 18.71 -20.54 23.46
C ALA A 385 18.65 -19.08 22.99
N ARG A 386 17.74 -18.77 22.07
CA ARG A 386 17.57 -17.42 21.50
C ARG A 386 16.32 -16.75 22.04
N LEU A 387 16.42 -15.48 22.38
CA LEU A 387 15.32 -14.64 22.82
C LEU A 387 15.40 -13.30 22.07
N LYS A 388 14.42 -13.06 21.20
CA LYS A 388 14.28 -11.80 20.49
C LYS A 388 13.11 -11.01 21.07
N THR A 389 13.36 -9.75 21.40
CA THR A 389 12.37 -8.85 21.99
C THR A 389 12.44 -7.49 21.31
N VAL A 390 11.29 -6.86 21.17
CA VAL A 390 11.15 -5.46 20.79
C VAL A 390 10.49 -4.74 21.96
N SER A 391 11.13 -3.69 22.47
CA SER A 391 10.56 -2.88 23.54
C SER A 391 9.47 -1.94 23.01
N PRO A 392 8.62 -1.35 23.87
CA PRO A 392 7.67 -0.32 23.46
C PRO A 392 8.32 0.89 22.76
N ASP A 393 9.58 1.20 23.07
CA ASP A 393 10.35 2.27 22.42
C ASP A 393 11.03 1.81 21.11
N LEU A 394 10.58 0.69 20.53
CA LEU A 394 11.08 0.07 19.29
C LEU A 394 12.55 -0.38 19.33
N VAL A 395 13.19 -0.33 20.50
CA VAL A 395 14.54 -0.86 20.71
C VAL A 395 14.53 -2.37 20.51
N ARG A 396 15.31 -2.84 19.55
CA ARG A 396 15.42 -4.27 19.20
C ARG A 396 16.48 -4.91 20.09
N THR A 397 16.17 -6.06 20.69
CA THR A 397 17.11 -6.84 21.48
C THR A 397 17.09 -8.30 21.04
N ASP A 398 18.21 -8.78 20.52
CA ASP A 398 18.49 -10.20 20.28
C ASP A 398 19.39 -10.73 21.40
N LEU A 399 18.95 -11.77 22.09
CA LEU A 399 19.65 -12.36 23.23
C LEU A 399 19.89 -13.84 22.97
N HIS A 400 21.16 -14.21 22.80
CA HIS A 400 21.60 -15.59 22.67
C HIS A 400 22.24 -16.02 23.99
N ARG A 401 21.74 -17.11 24.57
CA ARG A 401 22.33 -17.76 25.74
C ARG A 401 22.91 -19.10 25.33
N TYR A 402 24.22 -19.23 25.45
CA TYR A 402 24.96 -20.45 25.21
C TYR A 402 25.25 -21.11 26.55
N ARG A 403 24.61 -22.25 26.82
CA ARG A 403 24.83 -23.03 28.04
C ARG A 403 25.85 -24.12 27.78
N TRP A 404 26.92 -24.08 28.57
CA TRP A 404 28.04 -25.01 28.54
C TRP A 404 27.75 -26.26 29.41
N PRO A 405 28.45 -27.39 29.20
CA PRO A 405 28.26 -28.60 30.01
C PRO A 405 28.59 -28.39 31.49
N SER A 406 29.49 -27.46 31.77
CA SER A 406 29.85 -27.01 33.13
C SER A 406 28.72 -26.27 33.86
N GLY A 407 27.66 -25.89 33.16
CA GLY A 407 26.59 -25.03 33.67
C GLY A 407 26.91 -23.53 33.57
N ALA A 408 28.11 -23.15 33.10
CA ALA A 408 28.40 -21.77 32.74
C ALA A 408 27.53 -21.30 31.57
N GLU A 409 27.32 -19.99 31.46
CA GLU A 409 26.59 -19.39 30.34
C GLU A 409 27.42 -18.29 29.68
N THR A 410 27.51 -18.33 28.35
CA THR A 410 27.93 -17.19 27.54
C THR A 410 26.70 -16.50 27.00
N VAL A 411 26.60 -15.19 27.20
CA VAL A 411 25.46 -14.39 26.76
C VAL A 411 25.91 -13.41 25.70
N VAL A 412 25.36 -13.54 24.48
CA VAL A 412 25.52 -12.55 23.42
C VAL A 412 24.23 -11.74 23.35
N LYS A 413 24.30 -10.45 23.63
CA LYS A 413 23.16 -9.53 23.50
C LYS A 413 23.45 -8.51 22.41
N ILE A 414 22.59 -8.43 21.40
CA ILE A 414 22.64 -7.43 20.33
C ILE A 414 21.48 -6.47 20.54
N GLN A 415 21.78 -5.21 20.82
CA GLN A 415 20.77 -4.17 20.98
C GLN A 415 21.06 -3.04 20.01
N ASP A 416 20.14 -2.75 19.09
CA ASP A 416 20.34 -1.77 18.00
C ASP A 416 21.71 -1.87 17.32
N TRP A 417 22.04 -3.08 16.84
CA TRP A 417 23.31 -3.39 16.17
C TRP A 417 24.57 -3.23 17.03
N LYS A 418 24.45 -3.05 18.36
CA LYS A 418 25.56 -3.01 19.31
C LYS A 418 25.65 -4.33 20.04
N PRO A 419 26.56 -5.25 19.65
CA PRO A 419 26.69 -6.53 20.31
C PRO A 419 27.48 -6.40 21.61
N THR A 420 27.10 -7.21 22.58
CA THR A 420 27.83 -7.40 23.83
C THR A 420 27.99 -8.89 24.11
N VAL A 421 29.13 -9.28 24.67
CA VAL A 421 29.40 -10.63 25.17
C VAL A 421 29.56 -10.53 26.68
N ASN A 422 28.74 -11.23 27.44
CA ASN A 422 28.69 -11.18 28.91
C ASN A 422 28.64 -9.74 29.44
N GLY A 423 27.84 -8.89 28.79
CA GLY A 423 27.64 -7.48 29.17
C GLY A 423 28.78 -6.52 28.82
N ARG A 424 29.82 -6.98 28.12
CA ARG A 424 30.89 -6.12 27.59
C ARG A 424 30.73 -5.91 26.11
N SER A 425 31.04 -4.70 25.62
CA SER A 425 31.03 -4.39 24.18
C SER A 425 31.79 -5.45 23.40
N ALA A 426 31.25 -5.85 22.26
CA ALA A 426 31.84 -6.84 21.39
C ALA A 426 31.82 -6.35 19.94
N ASN A 427 32.67 -6.94 19.11
CA ASN A 427 32.63 -6.78 17.67
C ASN A 427 32.25 -8.13 17.04
N LYS A 428 31.28 -8.13 16.11
CA LYS A 428 31.02 -9.31 15.29
C LYS A 428 32.16 -9.47 14.29
N LEU A 429 32.76 -10.64 14.23
CA LEU A 429 33.78 -10.97 13.23
C LEU A 429 33.06 -11.54 12.00
N TRP A 430 33.25 -10.93 10.83
CA TRP A 430 32.60 -11.36 9.60
C TRP A 430 33.33 -12.56 8.98
N GLU A 431 32.57 -13.40 8.28
CA GLU A 431 32.89 -14.77 7.82
C GLU A 431 33.97 -14.86 6.71
N TRP A 432 34.50 -13.73 6.22
CA TRP A 432 35.23 -13.71 4.94
C TRP A 432 36.72 -14.08 5.03
N ASP A 433 37.34 -14.10 6.22
CA ASP A 433 38.71 -14.65 6.41
C ASP A 433 39.03 -14.94 7.89
N PRO A 434 38.26 -15.81 8.59
CA PRO A 434 38.52 -16.12 9.99
C PRO A 434 39.82 -16.93 10.13
N PRO A 435 40.56 -16.81 11.26
CA PRO A 435 41.67 -17.69 11.58
C PRO A 435 41.27 -19.17 11.48
N PRO A 436 42.17 -20.06 11.03
CA PRO A 436 41.85 -21.49 10.87
C PRO A 436 41.29 -22.10 12.17
N GLY A 437 40.06 -22.62 12.10
CA GLY A 437 39.36 -23.25 13.22
C GLY A 437 38.29 -22.39 13.90
N MET A 438 38.19 -21.09 13.59
CA MET A 438 37.06 -20.25 14.01
C MET A 438 35.91 -20.39 13.00
N ALA A 439 34.93 -21.25 13.29
CA ALA A 439 33.77 -21.50 12.44
C ALA A 439 32.47 -20.98 13.07
N GLY A 440 31.49 -20.67 12.21
CA GLY A 440 30.18 -20.17 12.62
C GLY A 440 30.17 -18.70 13.02
N SER A 441 29.32 -18.34 13.99
CA SER A 441 29.16 -16.96 14.45
C SER A 441 30.18 -16.63 15.53
N CYS A 442 31.02 -15.62 15.31
CA CYS A 442 32.11 -15.24 16.21
C CYS A 442 32.02 -13.77 16.69
N TRP A 443 32.32 -13.55 17.97
CA TRP A 443 32.27 -12.24 18.63
C TRP A 443 33.51 -11.99 19.49
N LEU A 444 34.23 -10.91 19.17
CA LEU A 444 35.40 -10.45 19.94
C LEU A 444 34.95 -9.57 21.11
N ASN A 445 35.11 -10.06 22.33
CA ASN A 445 34.83 -9.31 23.55
C ASN A 445 35.91 -8.25 23.79
N GLN A 446 35.55 -6.97 23.72
CA GLN A 446 36.48 -5.84 23.85
C GLN A 446 37.05 -5.69 25.27
N GLY A 447 36.42 -6.29 26.28
CA GLY A 447 36.88 -6.22 27.66
C GLY A 447 37.94 -7.27 28.01
N SER A 448 37.80 -8.49 27.49
CA SER A 448 38.73 -9.60 27.78
C SER A 448 39.75 -9.85 26.67
N GLY A 449 39.49 -9.37 25.45
CA GLY A 449 40.27 -9.70 24.26
C GLY A 449 40.05 -11.13 23.76
N ASN A 450 39.10 -11.87 24.33
CA ASN A 450 38.76 -13.21 23.89
C ASN A 450 37.69 -13.16 22.78
N THR A 451 37.78 -14.08 21.81
CA THR A 451 36.76 -14.32 20.80
C THR A 451 35.93 -15.53 21.21
N PHE A 452 34.62 -15.37 21.30
CA PHE A 452 33.69 -16.48 21.46
C PHE A 452 33.09 -16.83 20.11
N CYS A 453 33.05 -18.11 19.74
CA CYS A 453 32.42 -18.59 18.52
C CYS A 453 31.42 -19.71 18.81
N PHE A 454 30.34 -19.74 18.03
CA PHE A 454 29.35 -20.81 18.03
C PHE A 454 29.12 -21.32 16.61
N GLU A 455 29.25 -22.63 16.45
CA GLU A 455 28.98 -23.34 15.21
C GLU A 455 27.80 -24.31 15.44
N PRO A 456 26.66 -24.13 14.75
CA PRO A 456 25.54 -25.05 14.86
C PRO A 456 25.93 -26.44 14.34
N GLY A 457 25.48 -27.49 15.04
CA GLY A 457 25.81 -28.89 14.76
C GLY A 457 24.97 -29.57 13.68
#